data_AF-A0A7K7BIC3-F1
#
_entry.id   AF-A0A7K7BIC3-F1
#
_cell.length_a   1.000
_cell.length_b   1.000
_cell.length_c   1.000
_cell.angle_alpha   90.00
_cell.angle_beta   90.00
_cell.angle_gamma   90.00
#
_symmetry.space_group_name_H-M   'P 1'
#
loop_
_entity.id
_entity.type
_entity.pdbx_description
1 polymer ?
#
loop_
_entity_poly.entity_id
_entity_poly.type
_entity_poly.pdbx_seq_one_letter_code
_entity_poly.pdbx_strand_id
1 'polypeptide(L)'
;ALALCGYFEEQQMDFQGKSVIELGAGTGIVGILAALLGGDVTITDLPVALEQIRENVRRNVPAARAPQPRVRALSWGLDHGAFPRGAYDVVLGADIVYVPETFPRLVATLRHLAGPRTVTLLSSKMRRELGAAFFFETLLPRHFRVELLRRHEEQDINIYRVTCPAPA
;
A
#
# COMPACT_ATOMS: atom_id res chain seq x y z
N ALA A 1 -0.40 9.40 3.58
CA ALA A 1 0.97 9.15 3.07
C ALA A 1 2.06 9.50 4.09
N LEU A 2 2.16 10.77 4.54
CA LEU A 2 3.23 11.20 5.46
C LEU A 2 3.25 10.42 6.78
N ALA A 3 2.10 10.13 7.38
CA ALA A 3 2.03 9.30 8.59
C ALA A 3 2.64 7.90 8.39
N LEU A 4 2.45 7.29 7.22
CA LEU A 4 3.04 5.99 6.91
C LEU A 4 4.56 6.08 6.69
N CYS A 5 5.03 7.15 6.04
CA CYS A 5 6.47 7.41 5.91
C CYS A 5 7.14 7.62 7.28
N GLY A 6 6.54 8.46 8.13
CA GLY A 6 7.03 8.69 9.49
C GLY A 6 7.04 7.39 10.31
N TYR A 7 6.03 6.55 10.17
CA TYR A 7 6.03 5.22 10.79
C TYR A 7 7.18 4.34 10.30
N PHE A 8 7.53 4.34 9.01
CA PHE A 8 8.68 3.58 8.51
C PHE A 8 10.00 4.03 9.16
N GLU A 9 10.20 5.34 9.26
CA GLU A 9 11.38 5.93 9.89
C GLU A 9 11.44 5.61 11.39
N GLU A 10 10.36 5.87 12.13
CA GLU A 10 10.28 5.62 13.58
C GLU A 10 10.48 4.15 13.93
N GLN A 11 9.95 3.24 13.12
CA GLN A 11 10.10 1.79 13.34
C GLN A 11 11.39 1.22 12.73
N GLN A 12 12.23 2.08 12.13
CA GLN A 12 13.46 1.68 11.45
C GLN A 12 13.20 0.52 10.47
N MET A 13 12.12 0.62 9.70
CA MET A 13 11.71 -0.44 8.78
C MET A 13 12.78 -0.67 7.72
N ASP A 14 13.14 -1.94 7.55
CA ASP A 14 14.06 -2.39 6.52
C ASP A 14 13.30 -3.20 5.47
N PHE A 15 13.37 -2.75 4.21
CA PHE A 15 12.78 -3.43 3.07
C PHE A 15 13.82 -4.16 2.23
N GLN A 16 15.07 -4.27 2.69
CA GLN A 16 16.14 -4.93 1.96
C GLN A 16 15.75 -6.37 1.56
N GLY A 17 15.82 -6.63 0.26
CA GLY A 17 15.47 -7.93 -0.33
C GLY A 17 13.97 -8.27 -0.32
N LYS A 18 13.10 -7.34 0.06
CA LYS A 18 11.63 -7.53 0.04
C LYS A 18 11.04 -7.09 -1.29
N SER A 19 10.12 -7.88 -1.81
CA SER A 19 9.23 -7.49 -2.90
C SER A 19 8.09 -6.62 -2.37
N VAL A 20 7.94 -5.41 -2.91
CA VAL A 20 6.97 -4.42 -2.41
C VAL A 20 6.07 -3.94 -3.54
N ILE A 21 4.78 -3.77 -3.26
CA ILE A 21 3.85 -3.09 -4.17
C ILE A 21 3.07 -2.00 -3.43
N GLU A 22 3.01 -0.81 -4.01
CA GLU A 22 2.17 0.29 -3.52
C GLU A 22 0.93 0.44 -4.41
N LEU A 23 -0.26 0.49 -3.79
CA LEU A 23 -1.55 0.74 -4.43
C LEU A 23 -1.97 2.19 -4.25
N GLY A 24 -2.46 2.83 -5.32
CA GLY A 24 -2.99 4.20 -5.26
C GLY A 24 -1.93 5.20 -4.78
N ALA A 25 -0.74 5.11 -5.38
CA ALA A 25 0.45 5.81 -4.93
C ALA A 25 0.38 7.34 -5.02
N GLY A 26 -0.49 7.89 -5.89
CA GLY A 26 -0.61 9.32 -6.16
C GLY A 26 0.71 9.90 -6.65
N THR A 27 1.48 10.49 -5.74
CA THR A 27 2.82 11.02 -6.04
C THR A 27 3.92 9.96 -6.03
N GLY A 28 3.69 8.78 -5.43
CA GLY A 28 4.69 7.72 -5.28
C GLY A 28 5.57 7.86 -4.02
N ILE A 29 5.28 8.79 -3.13
CA ILE A 29 6.17 9.11 -1.99
C ILE A 29 6.45 7.90 -1.07
N VAL A 30 5.45 7.07 -0.79
CA VAL A 30 5.63 5.93 0.12
C VAL A 30 6.46 4.83 -0.57
N GLY A 31 6.16 4.52 -1.83
CA GLY A 31 6.93 3.56 -2.62
C GLY A 31 8.36 4.01 -2.92
N ILE A 32 8.58 5.30 -3.13
CA ILE A 32 9.93 5.89 -3.24
C ILE A 32 10.71 5.68 -1.95
N LEU A 33 10.11 5.99 -0.79
CA LEU A 33 10.77 5.74 0.50
C LEU A 33 11.06 4.25 0.71
N ALA A 34 10.10 3.36 0.43
CA ALA A 34 10.31 1.92 0.52
C ALA A 34 11.46 1.43 -0.39
N ALA A 35 11.66 2.05 -1.56
CA ALA A 35 12.78 1.74 -2.45
C ALA A 35 14.12 2.24 -1.90
N LEU A 36 14.15 3.43 -1.30
CA LEU A 36 15.34 3.97 -0.63
C LEU A 36 15.73 3.14 0.60
N LEU A 37 14.75 2.51 1.25
CA LEU A 37 14.92 1.55 2.33
C LEU A 37 15.20 0.11 1.84
N GLY A 38 15.60 -0.07 0.58
CA GLY A 38 16.10 -1.35 0.04
C GLY A 38 15.08 -2.25 -0.69
N GLY A 39 13.80 -1.88 -0.72
CA GLY A 39 12.74 -2.73 -1.30
C GLY A 39 12.73 -2.83 -2.82
N ASP A 40 12.47 -4.00 -3.39
CA ASP A 40 12.16 -4.16 -4.81
C ASP A 40 10.72 -3.71 -5.11
N VAL A 41 10.55 -2.40 -5.32
CA VAL A 41 9.23 -1.74 -5.32
C VAL A 41 8.59 -1.69 -6.71
N THR A 42 7.30 -2.02 -6.76
CA THR A 42 6.39 -1.68 -7.86
C THR A 42 5.38 -0.64 -7.37
N ILE A 43 5.44 0.57 -7.92
CA ILE A 43 4.55 1.69 -7.57
C ILE A 43 3.40 1.71 -8.58
N THR A 44 2.16 1.68 -8.10
CA THR A 44 0.98 1.57 -8.96
C THR A 44 -0.09 2.62 -8.69
N ASP A 45 -0.73 3.06 -9.77
CA ASP A 45 -1.87 3.96 -9.75
C ASP A 45 -2.64 3.85 -11.09
N LEU A 46 -3.67 4.67 -11.28
CA LEU A 46 -4.33 4.88 -12.55
C LEU A 46 -3.38 5.51 -13.59
N PRO A 47 -3.61 5.28 -14.90
CA PRO A 47 -2.74 5.78 -15.97
C PRO A 47 -2.39 7.28 -15.87
N VAL A 48 -3.34 8.10 -15.44
CA VAL A 48 -3.20 9.57 -15.31
C VAL A 48 -2.08 9.99 -14.33
N ALA A 49 -1.78 9.18 -13.32
CA ALA A 49 -0.76 9.53 -12.32
C ALA A 49 0.64 9.02 -12.68
N LEU A 50 0.77 8.09 -13.64
CA LEU A 50 2.02 7.35 -13.85
C LEU A 50 3.18 8.22 -14.36
N GLU A 51 2.90 9.25 -15.16
CA GLU A 51 3.95 10.17 -15.62
C GLU A 51 4.55 10.94 -14.45
N GLN A 52 3.70 11.48 -13.57
CA GLN A 52 4.12 12.17 -12.36
C GLN A 52 4.93 11.25 -11.44
N ILE A 53 4.46 10.03 -11.22
CA ILE A 53 5.17 9.04 -10.38
C ILE A 53 6.55 8.74 -10.96
N ARG A 54 6.67 8.52 -12.28
CA ARG A 54 7.97 8.28 -12.92
C ARG A 54 8.93 9.43 -12.74
N GLU A 55 8.44 10.66 -12.86
CA GLU A 55 9.28 11.85 -12.64
C GLU A 55 9.75 11.96 -11.19
N ASN A 56 8.86 11.71 -10.22
CA ASN A 56 9.25 11.68 -8.81
C ASN A 56 10.27 10.58 -8.51
N VAL A 57 10.12 9.38 -9.10
CA VAL A 57 11.11 8.32 -8.99
C VAL A 57 12.47 8.77 -9.53
N ARG A 58 12.52 9.35 -10.74
CA ARG A 58 13.79 9.82 -11.33
C ARG A 58 14.49 10.87 -10.47
N ARG A 59 13.73 11.77 -9.84
CA ARG A 59 14.29 12.85 -9.02
C ARG A 59 14.82 12.40 -7.66
N ASN A 60 14.23 11.35 -7.09
CA ASN A 60 14.45 10.99 -5.68
C ASN A 60 15.17 9.66 -5.50
N VAL A 61 15.18 8.78 -6.49
CA VAL A 61 15.84 7.47 -6.40
C VAL A 61 17.17 7.52 -7.14
N PRO A 62 18.32 7.33 -6.46
CA PRO A 62 19.63 7.35 -7.10
C PRO A 62 19.73 6.33 -8.23
N ALA A 63 20.36 6.69 -9.35
CA ALA A 63 20.55 5.77 -10.47
C ALA A 63 21.37 4.52 -10.10
N ALA A 64 22.29 4.64 -9.13
CA ALA A 64 23.08 3.53 -8.60
C ALA A 64 22.28 2.54 -7.74
N ARG A 65 21.06 2.90 -7.32
CA ARG A 65 20.18 2.02 -6.56
C ARG A 65 19.70 0.87 -7.47
N ALA A 66 19.80 -0.36 -6.99
CA ALA A 66 19.35 -1.55 -7.70
C ALA A 66 18.49 -2.44 -6.77
N PRO A 67 17.39 -3.04 -7.25
CA PRO A 67 16.73 -2.79 -8.55
C PRO A 67 16.24 -1.33 -8.68
N GLN A 68 15.71 -0.89 -9.82
CA GLN A 68 15.03 0.42 -9.90
C GLN A 68 13.52 0.23 -9.66
N PRO A 69 12.81 1.18 -9.02
CA PRO A 69 11.37 1.06 -8.82
C PRO A 69 10.64 0.98 -10.15
N ARG A 70 9.69 0.05 -10.25
CA ARG A 70 8.85 -0.11 -11.45
C ARG A 70 7.57 0.69 -11.28
N VAL A 71 7.20 1.49 -12.28
CA VAL A 71 5.93 2.25 -12.28
C VAL A 71 4.95 1.62 -13.27
N ARG A 72 3.81 1.11 -12.77
CA ARG A 72 2.83 0.36 -13.58
C ARG A 72 1.40 0.82 -13.31
N ALA A 73 0.56 0.75 -14.34
CA ALA A 73 -0.88 0.95 -14.18
C ALA A 73 -1.49 -0.18 -13.36
N LEU A 74 -2.38 0.14 -12.43
CA LEU A 74 -3.23 -0.84 -11.75
C LEU A 74 -4.57 -0.19 -11.34
N SER A 75 -5.62 -0.46 -12.10
CA SER A 75 -7.00 -0.19 -11.68
C SER A 75 -7.52 -1.35 -10.80
N TRP A 76 -7.92 -1.04 -9.57
CA TRP A 76 -8.33 -2.06 -8.61
C TRP A 76 -9.50 -2.89 -9.12
N GLY A 77 -9.44 -4.20 -8.89
CA GLY A 77 -10.48 -5.13 -9.31
C GLY A 77 -10.52 -5.40 -10.82
N LEU A 78 -9.70 -4.71 -11.63
CA LEU A 78 -9.65 -4.89 -13.08
C LEU A 78 -8.28 -5.43 -13.53
N ASP A 79 -7.20 -4.75 -13.15
CA ASP A 79 -5.85 -5.02 -13.69
C ASP A 79 -5.00 -5.94 -12.82
N HIS A 80 -5.49 -6.31 -11.63
CA HIS A 80 -4.72 -7.10 -10.65
C HIS A 80 -4.25 -8.46 -11.20
N GLY A 81 -4.97 -9.05 -12.16
CA GLY A 81 -4.55 -10.30 -12.83
C GLY A 81 -3.24 -10.19 -13.62
N ALA A 82 -2.80 -8.98 -13.98
CA ALA A 82 -1.52 -8.74 -14.66
C ALA A 82 -0.32 -8.68 -13.68
N PHE A 83 -0.55 -8.97 -12.40
CA PHE A 83 0.44 -9.03 -11.34
C PHE A 83 0.49 -10.43 -10.74
N PRO A 84 1.68 -10.91 -10.31
CA PRO A 84 1.82 -12.25 -9.76
C PRO A 84 1.00 -12.39 -8.46
N ARG A 85 0.25 -13.49 -8.37
CA ARG A 85 -0.64 -13.74 -7.24
C ARG A 85 0.16 -14.10 -5.99
N GLY A 86 -0.11 -13.44 -4.87
CA GLY A 86 0.48 -13.75 -3.57
C GLY A 86 2.00 -13.66 -3.50
N ALA A 87 2.63 -12.90 -4.41
CA ALA A 87 4.07 -12.89 -4.59
C ALA A 87 4.80 -11.73 -3.89
N TYR A 88 4.05 -10.79 -3.30
CA TYR A 88 4.63 -9.63 -2.62
C TYR A 88 4.84 -9.91 -1.14
N ASP A 89 6.02 -9.61 -0.62
CA ASP A 89 6.28 -9.64 0.82
C ASP A 89 5.51 -8.52 1.52
N VAL A 90 5.41 -7.35 0.87
CA VAL A 90 4.75 -6.17 1.41
C VAL A 90 3.81 -5.53 0.40
N VAL A 91 2.59 -5.20 0.84
CA VAL A 91 1.65 -4.36 0.10
C VAL A 91 1.43 -3.06 0.88
N LEU A 92 1.54 -1.92 0.21
CA LEU A 92 1.41 -0.59 0.81
C LEU A 92 0.20 0.14 0.23
N GLY A 93 -0.45 0.96 1.05
CA GLY A 93 -1.51 1.86 0.61
C GLY A 93 -1.71 3.01 1.58
N ALA A 94 -1.72 4.23 1.08
CA ALA A 94 -1.89 5.41 1.93
C ALA A 94 -3.01 6.30 1.41
N ASP A 95 -4.02 6.53 2.24
CA ASP A 95 -5.20 7.35 1.94
C ASP A 95 -5.98 6.86 0.70
N ILE A 96 -6.04 5.54 0.52
CA ILE A 96 -6.73 4.88 -0.61
C ILE A 96 -8.18 4.49 -0.30
N VAL A 97 -8.66 4.76 0.92
CA VAL A 97 -10.00 4.41 1.41
C VAL A 97 -10.84 5.68 1.54
N TYR A 98 -11.40 6.14 0.41
CA TYR A 98 -12.20 7.37 0.38
C TYR A 98 -13.35 7.37 -0.65
N VAL A 99 -13.44 6.35 -1.52
CA VAL A 99 -14.52 6.16 -2.49
C VAL A 99 -15.21 4.83 -2.22
N PRO A 100 -16.34 4.79 -1.49
CA PRO A 100 -16.99 3.56 -1.03
C PRO A 100 -17.25 2.53 -2.14
N GLU A 101 -17.59 2.99 -3.35
CA GLU A 101 -17.88 2.16 -4.52
C GLU A 101 -16.66 1.33 -4.95
N THR A 102 -15.45 1.76 -4.60
CA THR A 102 -14.21 1.06 -4.95
C THR A 102 -13.80 0.01 -3.92
N PHE A 103 -14.40 -0.01 -2.73
CA PHE A 103 -13.97 -0.88 -1.62
C PHE A 103 -13.98 -2.38 -1.98
N PRO A 104 -15.03 -2.94 -2.63
CA PRO A 104 -14.99 -4.35 -3.03
C PRO A 104 -13.85 -4.66 -4.01
N ARG A 105 -13.53 -3.72 -4.91
CA ARG A 105 -12.46 -3.86 -5.90
C ARG A 105 -11.07 -3.76 -5.26
N LEU A 106 -10.91 -2.88 -4.28
CA LEU A 106 -9.70 -2.79 -3.47
C LEU A 106 -9.47 -4.09 -2.68
N VAL A 107 -10.51 -4.62 -2.02
CA VAL A 107 -10.43 -5.91 -1.31
C VAL A 107 -10.06 -7.05 -2.25
N ALA A 108 -10.66 -7.13 -3.45
CA ALA A 108 -10.31 -8.13 -4.45
C ALA A 108 -8.83 -8.04 -4.87
N THR A 109 -8.33 -6.82 -5.05
CA THR A 109 -6.92 -6.54 -5.38
C THR A 109 -5.99 -7.00 -4.26
N LEU A 110 -6.28 -6.62 -3.00
CA LEU A 110 -5.51 -7.06 -1.84
C LEU A 110 -5.48 -8.59 -1.72
N ARG A 111 -6.62 -9.27 -1.93
CA ARG A 111 -6.71 -10.75 -1.89
C ARG A 111 -5.91 -11.42 -2.99
N HIS A 112 -5.70 -10.76 -4.12
CA HIS A 112 -4.87 -11.29 -5.20
C HIS A 112 -3.38 -11.09 -4.92
N LEU A 113 -3.00 -9.92 -4.43
CA LEU A 113 -1.60 -9.57 -4.22
C LEU A 113 -1.01 -10.19 -2.94
N ALA A 114 -1.83 -10.35 -1.90
CA ALA A 114 -1.40 -10.91 -0.62
C ALA A 114 -1.42 -12.43 -0.60
N GLY A 115 -0.28 -13.03 -0.25
CA GLY A 115 -0.12 -14.44 0.08
C GLY A 115 0.00 -14.67 1.59
N PRO A 116 0.19 -15.92 2.04
CA PRO A 116 0.19 -16.28 3.46
C PRO A 116 1.24 -15.54 4.32
N ARG A 117 2.33 -15.08 3.71
CA ARG A 117 3.43 -14.36 4.39
C ARG A 117 3.41 -12.85 4.12
N THR A 118 2.48 -12.35 3.32
CA THR A 118 2.43 -10.94 2.96
C THR A 118 1.98 -10.11 4.16
N VAL A 119 2.68 -9.01 4.41
CA VAL A 119 2.25 -7.96 5.33
C VAL A 119 1.74 -6.79 4.52
N THR A 120 0.47 -6.43 4.69
CA THR A 120 -0.11 -5.23 4.09
C THR A 120 -0.13 -4.10 5.12
N LEU A 121 0.40 -2.93 4.79
CA LEU A 121 0.37 -1.73 5.64
C LEU A 121 -0.50 -0.67 4.98
N LEU A 122 -1.58 -0.29 5.67
CA LEU A 122 -2.53 0.71 5.21
C LEU A 122 -2.57 1.88 6.17
N SER A 123 -2.38 3.10 5.68
CA SER A 123 -2.68 4.31 6.46
C SER A 123 -3.91 5.00 5.90
N SER A 124 -4.78 5.53 6.75
CA SER A 124 -5.95 6.29 6.32
C SER A 124 -6.34 7.35 7.33
N LYS A 125 -6.69 8.55 6.86
CA LYS A 125 -7.53 9.47 7.65
C LYS A 125 -8.91 8.84 7.90
N MET A 126 -9.40 8.85 9.13
CA MET A 126 -10.60 8.12 9.57
C MET A 126 -11.91 8.89 9.31
N ARG A 127 -12.11 9.32 8.07
CA ARG A 127 -13.32 10.02 7.62
C ARG A 127 -14.54 9.07 7.63
N ARG A 128 -15.37 9.15 8.66
CA ARG A 128 -16.53 8.24 8.86
C ARG A 128 -17.56 8.37 7.74
N GLU A 129 -17.77 9.58 7.24
CA GLU A 129 -18.66 9.91 6.14
C GLU A 129 -18.25 9.27 4.81
N LEU A 130 -16.96 8.95 4.63
CA LEU A 130 -16.44 8.24 3.46
C LEU A 130 -16.29 6.74 3.69
N GLY A 131 -16.85 6.22 4.79
CA GLY A 131 -16.88 4.78 5.07
C GLY A 131 -15.55 4.18 5.53
N ALA A 132 -14.57 4.98 5.96
CA ALA A 132 -13.28 4.47 6.44
C ALA A 132 -13.45 3.46 7.60
N ALA A 133 -14.28 3.80 8.59
CA ALA A 133 -14.58 2.89 9.71
C ALA A 133 -15.22 1.58 9.21
N PHE A 134 -16.21 1.66 8.31
CA PHE A 134 -16.82 0.47 7.72
C PHE A 134 -15.80 -0.41 6.99
N PHE A 135 -14.88 0.19 6.22
CA PHE A 135 -13.85 -0.53 5.50
C PHE A 135 -12.94 -1.33 6.45
N PHE A 136 -12.33 -0.65 7.43
CA PHE A 136 -11.33 -1.26 8.31
C PHE A 136 -11.93 -2.16 9.40
N GLU A 137 -13.13 -1.83 9.91
CA GLU A 137 -13.73 -2.53 11.05
C GLU A 137 -14.74 -3.60 10.63
N THR A 138 -15.30 -3.52 9.42
CA THR A 138 -16.36 -4.46 8.97
C THR A 138 -16.02 -5.20 7.69
N LEU A 139 -15.60 -4.51 6.63
CA LEU A 139 -15.42 -5.14 5.32
C LEU A 139 -14.11 -5.95 5.26
N LEU A 140 -12.98 -5.33 5.61
CA LEU A 140 -11.66 -5.95 5.51
C LEU A 140 -11.50 -7.15 6.47
N PRO A 141 -12.02 -7.12 7.72
CA PRO A 141 -11.96 -8.25 8.65
C PRO A 141 -12.68 -9.52 8.18
N ARG A 142 -13.60 -9.43 7.21
CA ARG A 142 -14.23 -10.62 6.60
C ARG A 142 -13.25 -11.48 5.80
N HIS A 143 -12.10 -10.93 5.44
CA HIS A 143 -11.15 -11.56 4.53
C HIS A 143 -9.73 -11.64 5.09
N PHE A 144 -9.39 -10.80 6.07
CA PHE A 144 -8.04 -10.65 6.60
C PHE A 144 -8.08 -10.47 8.12
N ARG A 145 -6.95 -10.76 8.76
CA ARG A 145 -6.68 -10.23 10.10
C ARG A 145 -6.23 -8.78 9.97
N VAL A 146 -6.94 -7.89 10.65
CA VAL A 146 -6.67 -6.44 10.66
C VAL A 146 -6.26 -6.05 12.08
N GLU A 147 -5.11 -5.38 12.21
CA GLU A 147 -4.56 -4.92 13.48
C GLU A 147 -4.25 -3.43 13.37
N LEU A 148 -4.75 -2.62 14.32
CA LEU A 148 -4.39 -1.21 14.43
C LEU A 148 -3.00 -1.11 15.06
N LEU A 149 -2.02 -0.62 14.31
CA LEU A 149 -0.65 -0.42 14.79
C LEU A 149 -0.45 0.92 15.47
N ARG A 150 -1.11 1.96 14.94
CA ARG A 150 -0.95 3.33 15.43
C ARG A 150 -2.18 4.18 15.12
N ARG A 151 -2.49 5.08 16.05
CA ARG A 151 -3.45 6.16 15.89
C ARG A 151 -2.76 7.50 16.14
N HIS A 152 -2.91 8.43 15.21
CA HIS A 152 -2.50 9.83 15.35
C HIS A 152 -3.75 10.65 15.67
N GLU A 153 -3.98 10.94 16.95
CA GLU A 153 -5.24 11.56 17.40
C GLU A 153 -5.48 12.94 16.79
N GLU A 154 -4.46 13.81 16.74
CA GLU A 154 -4.59 15.18 16.22
C GLU A 154 -4.97 15.23 14.74
N GLN A 155 -4.48 14.28 13.95
CA GLN A 155 -4.69 14.23 12.50
C GLN A 155 -5.83 13.29 12.10
N ASP A 156 -6.33 12.50 13.06
CA ASP A 156 -7.26 11.40 12.92
C ASP A 156 -6.82 10.41 11.83
N ILE A 157 -5.55 10.01 11.87
CA ILE A 157 -4.94 9.05 10.93
C ILE A 157 -4.61 7.77 11.66
N ASN A 158 -5.06 6.64 11.11
CA ASN A 158 -4.73 5.31 11.62
C ASN A 158 -3.79 4.60 10.65
N ILE A 159 -2.91 3.75 11.20
CA ILE A 159 -2.05 2.82 10.47
C ILE A 159 -2.42 1.40 10.88
N TYR A 160 -2.75 0.57 9.90
CA TYR A 160 -3.19 -0.79 10.07
C TYR A 160 -2.21 -1.78 9.45
N ARG A 161 -2.00 -2.90 10.14
CA ARG A 161 -1.41 -4.12 9.61
C ARG A 161 -2.51 -5.06 9.18
N VAL A 162 -2.39 -5.60 7.97
CA VAL A 162 -3.36 -6.51 7.38
C VAL A 162 -2.62 -7.76 6.89
N THR A 163 -3.08 -8.93 7.32
CA THR A 163 -2.43 -10.24 7.05
C THR A 163 -3.48 -11.27 6.65
N CYS A 164 -3.07 -12.26 5.86
CA CYS A 164 -3.96 -13.38 5.56
C CYS A 164 -4.34 -14.13 6.84
N PRO A 165 -5.58 -14.64 6.96
CA PRO A 165 -5.94 -15.54 8.05
C PRO A 165 -5.00 -16.75 8.06
N ALA A 166 -4.71 -17.30 9.25
CA ALA A 166 -3.98 -18.56 9.33
C ALA A 166 -4.75 -19.65 8.56
N PRO A 167 -4.07 -20.58 7.86
CA PRO A 167 -4.76 -21.75 7.31
C PRO A 167 -5.45 -22.48 8.46
N ALA A 168 -6.72 -22.84 8.23
CA ALA A 168 -7.53 -23.64 9.15
C ALA A 168 -6.96 -25.05 9.31
#